data_AF-A0A9E2XXD2-F1
#
_entry.id   AF-A0A9E2XXD2-F1
#
_cell.length_a   1.000
_cell.length_b   1.000
_cell.length_c   1.000
_cell.angle_alpha   90.00
_cell.angle_beta   90.00
_cell.angle_gamma   90.00
#
_symmetry.space_group_name_H-M   'P 1'
#
loop_
_entity.id
_entity.type
_entity.pdbx_description
1 polymer ?
#
loop_
_entity_poly.entity_id
_entity_poly.type
_entity_poly.pdbx_seq_one_letter_code
_entity_poly.pdbx_strand_id
1 'polypeptide(L)'
;MNPSAPFIKRPVATTLLTIGIALAGFFAYLKLPVAPLPQVDFPAISVFATMPGASPDTMATTVATPLERHLGIIADVAEMTSQST
;
A
#
# COMPACT_ATOMS: atom_id res chain seq x y z
N MET A 1 4.01 13.34 45.22
CA MET A 1 5.08 12.42 44.75
C MET A 1 5.92 13.19 43.73
N ASN A 2 7.25 13.22 43.88
CA ASN A 2 8.13 14.01 43.00
C ASN A 2 8.82 13.11 41.95
N PRO A 3 8.34 13.07 40.69
CA PRO A 3 8.90 12.21 39.66
C PRO A 3 10.34 12.55 39.29
N SER A 4 10.78 13.80 39.50
CA SER A 4 12.14 14.28 39.17
C SER A 4 13.19 13.91 40.22
N ALA A 5 12.78 13.61 41.46
CA ALA A 5 13.69 13.31 42.57
C ALA A 5 14.64 12.11 42.32
N PRO A 6 14.22 10.96 41.75
CA PRO A 6 15.13 9.85 41.46
C PRO A 6 16.20 10.20 40.40
N PHE A 7 15.85 11.00 39.38
CA PHE A 7 16.78 11.41 38.32
C PHE A 7 17.88 12.33 38.85
N ILE A 8 17.52 13.28 39.74
CA ILE A 8 18.47 14.20 40.37
C ILE A 8 19.41 13.46 41.33
N LYS A 9 18.89 12.51 42.11
CA LYS A 9 19.70 11.74 43.08
C LYS A 9 20.65 10.73 42.44
N ARG A 10 20.42 10.35 41.18
CA ARG A 10 21.25 9.40 40.44
C ARG A 10 21.71 10.00 39.10
N PRO A 11 22.63 10.98 39.14
CA PRO A 11 23.07 11.69 37.93
C PRO A 11 23.73 10.76 36.92
N VAL A 12 24.54 9.78 37.37
CA VAL A 12 25.20 8.80 36.49
C VAL A 12 24.20 7.86 35.79
N ALA A 13 23.17 7.41 36.50
CA ALA A 13 22.14 6.56 35.89
C ALA A 13 21.30 7.34 34.87
N THR A 14 21.01 8.61 35.18
CA THR A 14 20.25 9.49 34.28
C THR A 14 21.02 9.82 33.02
N THR A 15 22.32 10.13 33.11
CA THR A 15 23.13 10.41 31.91
C THR A 15 23.29 9.18 31.02
N LEU A 16 23.52 8.00 31.60
CA LEU A 16 23.56 6.74 30.85
C LEU A 16 22.23 6.42 30.18
N LEU A 17 21.11 6.63 30.86
CA LEU A 17 19.78 6.47 30.28
C LEU A 17 19.56 7.41 29.09
N THR A 18 19.90 8.69 29.25
CA THR A 18 19.77 9.69 28.18
C THR A 18 20.63 9.32 26.96
N ILE A 19 21.88 8.90 27.18
CA ILE A 19 22.76 8.43 26.10
C ILE A 19 22.17 7.19 25.42
N GLY A 20 21.64 6.24 26.18
CA GLY A 20 21.00 5.04 25.64
C GLY A 20 19.83 5.37 24.72
N ILE A 21 18.95 6.28 25.15
CA ILE A 21 17.80 6.74 24.33
C ILE A 21 18.29 7.49 23.08
N ALA A 22 19.29 8.36 23.22
CA ALA A 22 19.84 9.11 22.10
C ALA A 22 20.45 8.19 21.04
N LEU A 23 21.22 7.18 21.44
CA LEU A 23 21.80 6.19 20.54
C LEU A 23 20.73 5.33 19.87
N ALA A 24 19.74 4.84 20.63
CA ALA A 24 18.62 4.07 20.08
C ALA A 24 17.85 4.89 19.03
N GLY A 25 17.58 6.17 19.31
CA GLY A 25 16.96 7.08 18.37
C GLY A 25 17.81 7.31 17.12
N PHE A 26 19.12 7.48 17.28
CA PHE A 26 20.04 7.65 16.15
C PHE A 26 20.06 6.42 15.23
N PHE A 27 20.13 5.20 15.79
CA PHE A 27 20.06 3.97 14.99
C PHE A 27 18.70 3.79 14.32
N ALA A 28 17.60 4.12 15.01
CA ALA A 28 16.26 4.06 14.44
C ALA A 28 16.09 5.07 13.29
N TYR A 29 16.67 6.26 13.41
CA TYR A 29 16.64 7.30 12.38
C TYR A 29 17.27 6.83 11.07
N LEU A 30 18.42 6.14 11.14
CA LEU A 30 19.08 5.57 9.97
C LEU A 30 18.30 4.42 9.32
N LYS A 31 17.37 3.80 10.06
CA LYS A 31 16.58 2.65 9.61
C LYS A 31 15.17 3.01 9.17
N LEU A 32 14.76 4.26 9.30
CA LEU A 32 13.46 4.71 8.83
C LEU A 32 13.42 4.67 7.30
N PRO A 33 12.55 3.83 6.70
CA PRO A 33 12.40 3.78 5.26
C PRO A 33 11.74 5.08 4.79
N VAL A 34 12.40 5.78 3.87
CA VAL A 34 11.80 6.94 3.20
C VAL A 34 11.02 6.40 2.00
N ALA A 35 9.71 6.23 2.18
CA ALA A 35 8.81 5.91 1.08
C ALA A 35 8.58 7.18 0.23
N PRO A 36 8.97 7.21 -1.06
CA PRO A 36 8.89 8.41 -1.89
C PRO A 36 7.45 8.80 -2.22
N LEU A 37 6.53 7.84 -2.19
CA LEU A 37 5.09 8.07 -2.36
C LEU A 37 4.34 7.21 -1.32
N PRO A 38 3.20 7.69 -0.79
CA PRO A 38 2.29 6.80 -0.06
C PRO A 38 1.92 5.62 -0.96
N GLN A 39 1.91 4.39 -0.41
CA GLN A 39 1.34 3.25 -1.10
C GLN A 39 -0.17 3.50 -1.23
N VAL A 40 -0.58 4.04 -2.37
CA VAL A 40 -1.98 4.12 -2.75
C VAL A 40 -2.25 2.85 -3.54
N ASP A 41 -2.74 1.83 -2.85
CA ASP A 41 -3.23 0.64 -3.52
C ASP A 41 -4.51 1.04 -4.28
N PHE A 42 -4.40 1.18 -5.60
CA PHE A 42 -5.55 1.29 -6.46
C PHE A 42 -6.07 -0.13 -6.72
N PRO A 43 -7.21 -0.55 -6.15
CA PRO A 43 -7.72 -1.88 -6.37
C PRO A 43 -8.15 -2.03 -7.83
N ALA A 44 -7.30 -2.66 -8.64
CA ALA A 44 -7.60 -2.99 -10.03
C ALA A 44 -7.89 -4.48 -10.16
N ILE A 45 -9.03 -4.83 -10.76
CA ILE A 45 -9.39 -6.21 -11.09
C ILE A 45 -9.03 -6.43 -12.57
N SER A 46 -8.10 -7.34 -12.85
CA SER A 46 -7.76 -7.75 -14.21
C SER A 46 -8.50 -9.03 -14.59
N VAL A 47 -9.16 -9.01 -15.75
CA VAL A 47 -9.91 -10.16 -16.28
C VAL A 47 -9.35 -10.49 -17.67
N PHE A 48 -8.94 -11.74 -17.86
CA PHE A 48 -8.40 -12.25 -19.11
C PHE A 48 -9.35 -13.27 -19.71
N ALA A 49 -9.73 -13.07 -20.97
CA ALA A 49 -10.57 -14.01 -21.72
C ALA A 49 -9.97 -14.23 -23.11
N THR A 50 -9.93 -15.48 -23.57
CA THR A 50 -9.36 -15.86 -24.87
C THR A 50 -10.35 -16.73 -25.64
N MET A 51 -10.49 -16.46 -26.94
CA MET A 51 -11.25 -17.31 -27.86
C MET A 51 -10.36 -17.69 -29.06
N PRO A 52 -9.97 -18.97 -29.20
CA PRO A 52 -9.13 -19.41 -30.31
C PRO A 52 -9.85 -19.23 -31.65
N GLY A 53 -9.19 -18.59 -32.62
CA GLY A 53 -9.69 -18.44 -33.99
C GLY A 53 -10.78 -17.38 -34.19
N ALA A 54 -11.07 -16.56 -33.18
CA ALA A 54 -12.00 -15.44 -33.32
C ALA A 54 -11.32 -14.24 -34.00
N SER A 55 -12.06 -13.54 -34.87
CA SER A 55 -11.66 -12.21 -35.32
C SER A 55 -11.85 -11.17 -34.19
N PRO A 56 -11.15 -10.02 -34.21
CA PRO A 56 -11.32 -8.97 -33.20
C PRO A 56 -12.78 -8.51 -33.02
N ASP A 57 -13.55 -8.42 -34.11
CA ASP A 57 -14.99 -8.09 -34.06
C ASP A 57 -15.81 -9.16 -33.35
N THR A 58 -15.47 -10.44 -33.54
CA THR A 58 -16.13 -11.57 -32.88
C THR A 58 -15.79 -11.60 -31.39
N MET A 59 -14.53 -11.30 -31.03
CA MET A 59 -14.10 -11.15 -29.64
C MET A 59 -14.84 -10.02 -28.92
N ALA A 60 -14.97 -8.87 -29.56
CA ALA A 60 -15.65 -7.72 -28.98
C ALA A 60 -17.13 -7.99 -28.68
N THR A 61 -17.83 -8.62 -29.62
CA THR A 61 -19.28 -8.86 -29.52
C THR A 61 -19.63 -10.07 -28.64
N THR A 62 -18.85 -11.14 -28.71
CA THR A 62 -19.19 -12.43 -28.07
C THR A 62 -18.57 -12.57 -26.68
N VAL A 63 -17.43 -11.92 -26.42
CA VAL A 63 -16.70 -12.05 -25.15
C VAL A 63 -16.68 -10.75 -24.38
N ALA A 64 -16.21 -9.65 -24.99
CA ALA A 64 -16.04 -8.38 -24.26
C ALA A 64 -17.39 -7.78 -23.82
N THR A 65 -18.35 -7.67 -24.74
CA THR A 65 -19.68 -7.08 -24.47
C THR A 65 -20.44 -7.74 -23.29
N PRO A 66 -20.59 -9.07 -23.21
CA PRO A 66 -21.24 -9.68 -22.06
C PRO A 66 -20.43 -9.55 -20.77
N LEU A 67 -19.10 -9.61 -20.86
CA LEU A 67 -18.21 -9.52 -19.71
C LEU A 67 -18.24 -8.13 -19.07
N GLU A 68 -18.24 -7.07 -19.89
CA GLU A 68 -18.46 -5.68 -19.46
C GLU A 68 -19.83 -5.50 -18.79
N ARG A 69 -20.90 -6.08 -19.34
CA ARG A 69 -22.24 -5.98 -18.76
C ARG A 69 -22.32 -6.60 -17.37
N HIS A 70 -21.65 -7.72 -17.15
CA HIS A 70 -21.63 -8.38 -15.84
C HIS A 70 -20.72 -7.68 -14.83
N LEU A 71 -19.55 -7.23 -15.26
CA LEU A 71 -18.61 -6.51 -14.40
C LEU A 71 -19.10 -5.10 -14.07
N GLY A 72 -19.88 -4.46 -14.95
CA GLY A 72 -20.42 -3.12 -14.75
C GLY A 72 -21.57 -3.04 -13.74
N ILE A 73 -22.12 -4.18 -13.31
CA ILE A 73 -23.13 -4.24 -12.24
C ILE A 73 -22.47 -4.24 -10.84
N ILE A 74 -21.15 -4.46 -10.77
CA ILE A 74 -20.41 -4.42 -9.51
C ILE A 74 -20.43 -2.98 -8.98
N ALA A 75 -20.97 -2.79 -7.77
CA ALA A 75 -20.97 -1.49 -7.12
C ALA A 75 -19.52 -1.03 -6.86
N ASP A 76 -19.28 0.28 -6.98
CA ASP A 76 -17.98 0.93 -6.71
C ASP A 76 -16.87 0.72 -7.77
N VAL A 77 -17.24 0.40 -9.02
CA VAL A 77 -16.31 0.43 -10.16
C VAL A 77 -16.19 1.86 -10.70
N ALA A 78 -15.00 2.47 -10.58
CA ALA A 78 -14.74 3.84 -11.05
C ALA A 78 -14.43 3.94 -12.56
N GLU A 79 -13.72 2.95 -13.12
CA GLU A 79 -13.31 2.93 -14.52
C GLU A 79 -13.23 1.48 -15.03
N MET A 80 -13.60 1.25 -16.29
CA MET A 80 -13.50 -0.04 -16.96
C MET A 80 -12.91 0.15 -18.35
N THR A 81 -11.80 -0.54 -18.62
CA THR A 81 -11.10 -0.50 -19.92
C THR A 81 -11.01 -1.90 -20.49
N SER A 82 -11.42 -2.05 -21.75
CA SER A 82 -11.48 -3.31 -22.48
C SER A 82 -10.64 -3.20 -23.75
N GLN A 83 -9.79 -4.20 -24.01
CA GLN A 83 -9.03 -4.32 -25.26
C GLN A 83 -9.25 -5.72 -25.83
N SER A 84 -9.68 -5.78 -27.10
CA SER A 84 -9.81 -7.01 -27.86
C SER A 84 -8.79 -6.98 -28.99
N THR A 85 -7.86 -7.93 -29.00
CA THR A 85 -6.87 -8.13 -30.08
C THR A 85 -7.07 -9.49 -30.71
#